data_AF-A0A2D6QX03-F1
#
_entry.id   AF-A0A2D6QX03-F1
#
_cell.length_a   1.000
_cell.length_b   1.000
_cell.length_c   1.000
_cell.angle_alpha   90.00
_cell.angle_beta   90.00
_cell.angle_gamma   90.00
#
_symmetry.space_group_name_H-M   'P 1'
#
loop_
_entity.id
_entity.type
_entity.pdbx_description
1 polymer ?
#
loop_
_entity_poly.entity_id
_entity_poly.type
_entity_poly.pdbx_seq_one_letter_code
_entity_poly.pdbx_strand_id
1 'polypeptide(L)' 'MSEDASGRPAEATYTLEYPVICPHCGKELEEVAVVRLLRSRVNFTSTLPRRGRVITCTECRKILTAELAGFA' A
#
# COMPACT_ATOMS: atom_id res chain seq x y z
N MET A 1 -0.67 10.08 -26.75
CA MET A 1 0.38 9.26 -26.11
C MET A 1 -0.12 8.94 -24.72
N SER A 2 -0.63 7.72 -24.54
CA SER A 2 -1.26 7.28 -23.29
C SER A 2 -0.31 6.30 -22.62
N GLU A 3 0.64 6.84 -21.85
CA GLU A 3 1.45 6.04 -20.95
C GLU A 3 0.70 5.95 -19.62
N ASP A 4 -0.18 4.95 -19.50
CA ASP A 4 -0.66 4.47 -18.20
C ASP A 4 0.51 3.78 -17.49
N ALA A 5 1.45 4.60 -17.00
CA ALA A 5 2.51 4.19 -16.11
C ALA A 5 1.92 3.98 -14.70
N SER A 6 1.07 2.97 -14.55
CA SER A 6 0.64 2.45 -13.23
C SER A 6 1.77 1.63 -12.54
N GLY A 7 3.02 1.94 -12.85
CA GLY A 7 4.23 1.39 -12.25
C GLY A 7 4.92 2.42 -11.36
N ARG A 8 4.16 3.21 -10.58
CA ARG A 8 4.81 4.03 -9.55
C ARG A 8 5.40 3.09 -8.51
N PRO A 9 6.69 3.22 -8.15
CA PRO A 9 7.27 2.40 -7.10
C PRO A 9 6.50 2.62 -5.80
N ALA A 10 6.39 1.57 -4.99
CA ALA A 10 5.85 1.69 -3.64
C ALA A 10 6.61 2.78 -2.87
N GLU A 11 5.93 3.53 -2.00
CA GLU A 11 6.57 4.55 -1.17
C GLU A 11 7.67 3.92 -0.30
N ALA A 12 7.42 2.70 0.16
CA ALA A 12 8.41 1.86 0.83
C ALA A 12 8.05 0.38 0.65
N THR A 13 9.07 -0.47 0.65
CA THR A 13 8.90 -1.93 0.79
C THR A 13 9.47 -2.30 2.15
N TYR A 14 8.69 -3.07 2.92
CA TYR A 14 9.13 -3.60 4.21
C TYR A 14 9.27 -5.11 4.09
N THR A 15 10.43 -5.61 4.48
CA THR A 15 10.64 -7.05 4.70
C THR A 15 9.99 -7.45 6.01
N LEU A 16 9.27 -8.56 6.00
CA LEU A 16 8.67 -9.16 7.18
C LEU A 16 9.71 -10.02 7.90
N GLU A 17 9.65 -10.04 9.22
CA GLU A 17 10.56 -10.86 10.04
C GLU A 17 10.38 -12.37 9.77
N TYR A 18 9.14 -12.75 9.44
CA TYR A 18 8.77 -14.11 9.04
C TYR A 18 7.87 -14.05 7.81
N PRO A 19 7.93 -15.05 6.93
CA PRO A 19 7.02 -15.12 5.81
C PRO A 19 5.57 -15.31 6.29
N VAL A 20 4.63 -14.59 5.67
CA VAL A 20 3.20 -14.68 5.98
C VAL A 20 2.37 -15.00 4.75
N ILE A 21 1.24 -15.67 4.92
CA ILE A 21 0.37 -16.03 3.80
C ILE A 21 -0.58 -14.87 3.49
N CYS A 22 -0.61 -14.44 2.23
CA CYS A 22 -1.57 -13.45 1.77
C CYS A 22 -3.01 -14.01 1.85
N PRO A 23 -3.94 -13.36 2.55
CA PRO A 23 -5.33 -13.82 2.65
C PRO A 23 -6.08 -13.78 1.31
N HIS A 24 -5.53 -13.10 0.29
CA HIS A 24 -6.22 -12.92 -0.98
C HIS A 24 -5.71 -13.79 -2.13
N CYS A 25 -4.43 -14.16 -2.13
CA CYS A 25 -3.84 -15.00 -3.18
C CYS A 25 -3.24 -16.30 -2.64
N GLY A 26 -3.16 -16.48 -1.32
CA GLY A 26 -2.59 -17.67 -0.68
C GLY A 26 -1.09 -17.83 -0.87
N LYS A 27 -0.40 -16.85 -1.48
CA LYS A 27 1.05 -16.85 -1.63
C LYS A 27 1.73 -16.41 -0.35
N GLU A 28 2.91 -16.96 -0.12
CA GLU A 28 3.82 -16.56 0.93
C GLU A 28 4.44 -15.19 0.59
N LEU A 29 4.42 -14.28 1.56
CA LEU A 29 4.92 -12.93 1.46
C LEU A 29 6.09 -12.79 2.42
N GLU A 30 7.26 -12.49 1.87
CA GLU A 30 8.43 -12.06 2.62
C GLU A 30 8.49 -10.53 2.73
N GLU A 31 7.78 -9.84 1.83
CA GLU A 31 7.79 -8.39 1.73
C GLU A 31 6.38 -7.82 1.51
N VAL A 32 6.15 -6.62 2.01
CA VAL A 32 4.92 -5.85 1.79
C VAL A 32 5.25 -4.47 1.24
N ALA A 33 4.40 -3.98 0.34
CA ALA A 33 4.55 -2.69 -0.29
C ALA A 33 3.62 -1.66 0.37
N VAL A 34 4.19 -0.54 0.80
CA VAL A 34 3.44 0.61 1.33
C VAL A 34 3.23 1.61 0.21
N VAL A 35 1.97 1.90 -0.09
CA VAL A 35 1.57 2.81 -1.16
C VAL A 35 0.99 4.07 -0.55
N ARG A 36 1.50 5.22 -1.01
CA ARG A 36 0.97 6.53 -0.61
C ARG A 36 -0.37 6.81 -1.28
N LEU A 37 -1.36 7.18 -0.48
CA LEU A 37 -2.60 7.73 -1.01
C LEU A 37 -2.34 9.14 -1.55
N LEU A 38 -2.56 9.31 -2.85
CA LEU A 38 -2.52 10.60 -3.53
C LEU A 38 -3.93 11.15 -3.68
N ARG A 39 -4.12 12.40 -3.29
CA ARG A 39 -5.40 13.10 -3.42
C ARG A 39 -5.60 13.48 -4.90
N SER A 40 -6.50 12.78 -5.60
CA SER A 40 -6.74 12.99 -7.04
C SER A 40 -7.89 13.94 -7.33
N ARG A 41 -9.06 13.74 -6.72
CA ARG A 41 -10.25 14.59 -6.87
C ARG A 41 -10.95 14.77 -5.53
N VAL A 42 -11.39 15.98 -5.24
CA VAL A 42 -12.12 16.33 -4.02
C VAL A 42 -13.17 17.40 -4.33
N ASN A 43 -14.39 17.17 -3.87
CA ASN A 43 -15.54 18.03 -4.17
C ASN A 43 -15.86 19.04 -3.06
N PHE A 44 -15.00 19.16 -2.03
CA PHE A 44 -15.17 20.09 -0.90
C PHE A 44 -13.86 20.28 -0.12
N THR A 45 -13.83 21.29 0.76
CA THR A 45 -12.82 21.48 1.82
C THR A 45 -12.93 20.36 2.86
N SER A 46 -12.40 19.18 2.51
CA SER A 46 -12.46 17.99 3.34
C SER A 46 -11.40 17.99 4.45
N THR A 47 -11.82 17.62 5.66
CA THR A 47 -10.96 17.23 6.80
C THR A 47 -10.31 15.86 6.61
N LEU A 48 -10.52 15.19 5.49
CA LEU A 48 -9.90 13.91 5.20
C LEU A 48 -8.37 14.00 5.28
N PRO A 49 -7.70 12.99 5.88
CA PRO A 49 -6.27 12.99 6.09
C PRO A 49 -5.52 13.28 4.79
N ARG A 50 -4.69 14.33 4.81
CA ARG A 50 -3.89 14.75 3.64
C ARG A 50 -2.77 13.79 3.29
N ARG A 51 -2.48 12.85 4.19
CA ARG A 51 -1.43 11.83 4.06
C ARG A 51 -2.02 10.54 4.62
N GLY A 52 -2.17 9.54 3.77
CA GLY A 52 -2.54 8.19 4.16
C GLY A 52 -1.64 7.22 3.42
N ARG A 53 -1.43 6.07 4.04
CA ARG A 53 -0.65 4.96 3.49
C ARG A 53 -1.52 3.72 3.55
N VAL A 54 -1.38 2.87 2.55
CA VAL A 54 -2.01 1.55 2.53
C VAL A 54 -0.93 0.50 2.34
N ILE A 55 -1.07 -0.62 3.05
CA ILE A 55 -0.19 -1.76 2.86
C ILE A 55 -0.81 -2.65 1.79
N THR A 56 0.01 -3.14 0.88
CA THR A 56 -0.41 -3.97 -0.25
C THR A 56 0.49 -5.18 -0.37
N CYS A 57 -0.09 -6.27 -0.85
CA CYS A 57 0.66 -7.46 -1.23
C CYS A 57 1.48 -7.18 -2.49
N THR A 58 2.77 -7.52 -2.49
CA THR A 58 3.67 -7.37 -3.65
C THR A 58 3.24 -8.26 -4.83
N GLU A 59 2.70 -9.45 -4.55
CA GLU A 59 2.30 -10.42 -5.56
C GLU A 59 0.98 -10.08 -6.26
N CYS A 60 -0.07 -9.83 -5.47
CA CYS A 60 -1.42 -9.63 -6.02
C CYS A 60 -1.89 -8.17 -6.01
N ARG A 61 -1.09 -7.24 -5.47
CA ARG A 61 -1.38 -5.80 -5.35
C ARG A 61 -2.71 -5.47 -4.67
N LYS A 62 -3.26 -6.40 -3.88
CA LYS A 62 -4.46 -6.17 -3.05
C LYS A 62 -4.08 -5.50 -1.74
N ILE A 63 -4.98 -4.64 -1.25
CA ILE A 63 -4.82 -3.93 0.03
C ILE A 63 -4.93 -4.94 1.17
N LEU A 64 -3.94 -4.93 2.06
CA LEU A 64 -3.92 -5.73 3.27
C LEU A 64 -4.43 -4.87 4.42
N THR A 65 -5.31 -5.43 5.25
CA THR A 65 -5.74 -4.83 6.52
C THR A 65 -4.61 -4.97 7.54
N ALA A 66 -3.72 -3.99 7.57
CA ALA A 66 -2.59 -3.97 8.48
C ALA A 66 -2.31 -2.54 8.93
N GLU A 67 -1.98 -2.38 10.20
CA GLU A 67 -1.64 -1.10 10.80
C GLU A 67 -0.14 -1.03 11.03
N LEU A 68 0.50 0.03 10.53
CA LEU A 68 1.88 0.35 10.89
C LEU A 68 1.84 1.15 12.19
N ALA A 69 1.80 0.47 13.34
CA ALA A 69 2.02 1.11 14.62
C ALA A 69 3.53 1.36 14.78
N GLY A 70 3.96 2.59 14.47
CA GLY A 70 5.31 3.03 14.80
C GLY A 70 5.35 3.46 16.26
N PHE A 71 6.19 2.84 17.08
CA PHE A 71 6.63 3.46 18.33
C PHE A 71 7.62 4.58 17.92
N ALA A 72 7.15 5.82 18.02
CA ALA A 72 7.97 7.02 17.85
C ALA A 72 8.83 7.27 19.10
#